data_AF-A0A2A7UVW0-F1
#
_entry.id   AF-A0A2A7UVW0-F1
#
_cell.length_a   1.000
_cell.length_b   1.000
_cell.length_c   1.000
_cell.angle_alpha   90.00
_cell.angle_beta   90.00
_cell.angle_gamma   90.00
#
_symmetry.space_group_name_H-M   'P 1'
#
loop_
_entity.id
_entity.type
_entity.pdbx_description
1 polymer ?
#
loop_
_entity_poly.entity_id
_entity_poly.type
_entity_poly.pdbx_seq_one_letter_code
_entity_poly.pdbx_strand_id
1 'polypeptide(L)'
;MARSLLGLRPAASQTPLELSTTTPLQTPLNGAALQARLRQKRSSAYVQAVTQLDAGGHVHSPAATQALIDAIRNELPDVSIDALPFGIVSRCYLGAPYEVHTLDCSGSIIQHYKTHESLPATLERARSLAQHPAYAFIEVYGSRLIAVSSSGQTALIDL
;
A
#
# COMPACT_ATOMS: atom_id res chain seq x y z
N MET A 1 -43.00 17.22 59.42
CA MET A 1 -43.74 16.01 58.99
C MET A 1 -43.37 15.73 57.54
N ALA A 2 -42.46 14.78 57.34
CA ALA A 2 -41.71 14.55 56.10
C ALA A 2 -42.58 13.93 55.00
N ARG A 3 -42.35 14.39 53.76
CA ARG A 3 -43.04 13.99 52.54
C ARG A 3 -42.15 13.11 51.68
N SER A 4 -42.80 12.08 51.14
CA SER A 4 -42.63 11.50 49.80
C SER A 4 -41.60 10.40 49.59
N LEU A 5 -42.19 9.31 49.10
CA LEU A 5 -41.67 8.00 48.74
C LEU A 5 -40.98 8.00 47.36
N LEU A 6 -40.16 6.97 47.19
CA LEU A 6 -39.34 6.61 46.05
C LEU A 6 -40.03 6.71 44.68
N GLY A 7 -39.25 7.15 43.69
CA GLY A 7 -39.56 7.01 42.27
C GLY A 7 -38.30 7.22 41.43
N LEU A 8 -37.45 6.18 41.40
CA LEU A 8 -36.24 6.07 40.58
C LEU A 8 -36.59 6.33 39.10
N ARG A 9 -36.06 7.41 38.52
CA ARG A 9 -36.01 7.62 37.07
C ARG A 9 -34.62 7.23 36.57
N PRO A 10 -34.46 6.21 35.72
CA PRO A 10 -33.18 5.96 35.07
C PRO A 10 -32.90 7.10 34.08
N ALA A 11 -31.69 7.66 34.20
CA ALA A 11 -31.19 8.72 33.34
C ALA A 11 -31.13 8.23 31.89
N ALA A 12 -31.77 8.98 30.99
CA ALA A 12 -31.68 8.77 29.55
C ALA A 12 -30.23 8.94 29.09
N SER A 13 -29.63 7.84 28.67
CA SER A 13 -28.38 7.81 27.92
C SER A 13 -28.66 8.26 26.50
N GLN A 14 -28.28 9.49 26.12
CA GLN A 14 -28.11 9.88 24.72
C GLN A 14 -26.98 10.92 24.63
N THR A 15 -25.74 10.46 24.70
CA THR A 15 -24.60 11.18 24.13
C THR A 15 -24.65 10.99 22.61
N PRO A 16 -24.55 12.04 21.80
CA PRO A 16 -24.64 11.93 20.35
C PRO A 16 -23.38 11.23 19.83
N LEU A 17 -23.58 10.05 19.22
CA LEU A 17 -22.61 9.42 18.33
C LEU A 17 -22.56 10.24 17.04
N GLU A 18 -21.90 11.39 17.07
CA GLU A 18 -21.39 12.03 15.86
C GLU A 18 -19.95 11.58 15.65
N LEU A 19 -19.78 10.62 14.76
CA LEU A 19 -18.66 10.65 13.82
C LEU A 19 -19.15 9.99 12.52
N SER A 20 -19.96 10.75 11.79
CA SER A 20 -20.23 10.50 10.37
C SER A 20 -18.93 10.72 9.60
N THR A 21 -18.03 9.74 9.63
CA THR A 21 -17.15 9.51 8.49
C THR A 21 -17.90 8.58 7.55
N THR A 22 -18.84 9.15 6.80
CA THR A 22 -19.23 8.57 5.53
C THR A 22 -17.97 8.58 4.68
N THR A 23 -17.26 7.46 4.64
CA THR A 23 -16.29 7.16 3.58
C THR A 23 -17.06 7.39 2.29
N PRO A 24 -16.71 8.39 1.46
CA PRO A 24 -17.36 8.48 0.16
C PRO A 24 -17.08 7.16 -0.55
N LEU A 25 -18.13 6.52 -1.07
CA LEU A 25 -17.95 5.45 -2.06
C LEU A 25 -17.24 6.09 -3.25
N GLN A 26 -15.92 6.04 -3.23
CA GLN A 26 -15.08 6.68 -4.22
C GLN A 26 -15.25 5.91 -5.53
N THR A 27 -15.80 6.61 -6.52
CA THR A 27 -16.09 6.05 -7.84
C THR A 27 -14.76 5.61 -8.47
N PRO A 28 -14.68 4.39 -9.03
CA PRO A 28 -13.46 3.91 -9.67
C PRO A 28 -12.99 4.92 -10.72
N LEU A 29 -11.80 5.48 -10.51
CA LEU A 29 -11.23 6.49 -11.40
C LEU A 29 -10.90 5.84 -12.75
N ASN A 30 -11.40 6.41 -13.85
CA ASN A 30 -11.17 5.90 -15.21
C ASN A 30 -10.32 6.86 -16.06
N GLY A 31 -9.53 6.30 -16.98
CA GLY A 31 -8.83 7.05 -18.03
C GLY A 31 -7.85 8.12 -17.53
N ALA A 32 -8.09 9.39 -17.89
CA ALA A 32 -7.22 10.51 -17.53
C ALA A 32 -7.15 10.77 -16.02
N ALA A 33 -8.25 10.53 -15.29
CA ALA A 33 -8.31 10.69 -13.84
C ALA A 33 -7.46 9.63 -13.12
N LEU A 34 -7.45 8.40 -13.65
CA LEU A 34 -6.57 7.33 -13.20
C LEU A 34 -5.10 7.67 -13.48
N GLN A 35 -4.76 8.14 -14.67
CA GLN A 35 -3.38 8.57 -14.94
C GLN A 35 -2.93 9.73 -14.05
N ALA A 36 -3.82 10.70 -13.78
CA ALA A 36 -3.53 11.79 -12.85
C ALA A 36 -3.27 11.23 -11.44
N ARG A 37 -4.07 10.27 -10.97
CA ARG A 37 -3.89 9.61 -9.67
C ARG A 37 -2.62 8.75 -9.59
N LEU A 38 -2.23 8.10 -10.69
CA LEU A 38 -0.98 7.35 -10.80
C LEU A 38 0.25 8.27 -10.81
N ARG A 39 0.12 9.47 -11.39
CA ARG A 39 1.15 10.53 -11.36
C ARG A 39 1.17 11.33 -10.06
N GLN A 40 0.18 11.15 -9.19
CA GLN A 40 0.21 11.79 -7.88
C GLN A 40 1.25 11.12 -6.99
N LYS A 41 1.88 11.96 -6.17
CA LYS A 41 2.83 11.55 -5.15
C LYS A 41 2.18 10.52 -4.22
N ARG A 42 2.85 9.39 -3.99
CA ARG A 42 2.44 8.40 -2.99
C ARG A 42 2.68 8.94 -1.59
N SER A 43 1.87 8.53 -0.61
CA SER A 43 2.11 8.97 0.76
C SER A 43 3.44 8.45 1.28
N SER A 44 4.06 9.24 2.15
CA SER A 44 5.29 8.82 2.83
C SER A 44 5.04 7.60 3.73
N ALA A 45 3.83 7.40 4.23
CA ALA A 45 3.49 6.26 5.07
C ALA A 45 3.60 4.94 4.28
N TYR A 46 3.13 4.92 3.04
CA TYR A 46 3.26 3.76 2.16
C TYR A 46 4.70 3.49 1.74
N VAL A 47 5.43 4.53 1.33
CA VAL A 47 6.85 4.37 0.98
C VAL A 47 7.66 3.86 2.17
N GLN A 48 7.39 4.38 3.37
CA GLN A 48 8.02 3.89 4.59
C GLN A 48 7.60 2.47 4.91
N ALA A 49 6.33 2.09 4.74
CA ALA A 49 5.88 0.72 5.01
C ALA A 49 6.58 -0.31 4.11
N VAL A 50 6.71 -0.03 2.81
CA VAL A 50 7.45 -0.88 1.87
C VAL A 50 8.95 -0.93 2.22
N THR A 51 9.56 0.22 2.56
CA THR A 51 10.99 0.31 2.88
C THR A 51 11.34 -0.33 4.23
N GLN A 52 10.46 -0.20 5.24
CA GLN A 52 10.63 -0.78 6.58
C GLN A 52 10.54 -2.31 6.54
N LEU A 53 9.74 -2.86 5.63
CA LEU A 53 9.64 -4.30 5.41
C LEU A 53 10.99 -4.89 4.95
N ASP A 54 11.75 -4.17 4.14
CA ASP A 54 13.11 -4.59 3.75
C ASP A 54 14.14 -4.47 4.86
N ALA A 55 14.01 -3.45 5.70
CA ALA A 55 15.04 -3.02 6.63
C ALA A 55 15.17 -3.93 7.88
N GLY A 56 14.18 -4.77 8.14
CA GLY A 56 14.27 -5.81 9.17
C GLY A 56 13.57 -7.06 8.68
N GLY A 57 14.14 -8.24 8.93
CA GLY A 57 13.60 -9.56 8.55
C GLY A 57 12.20 -9.92 9.09
N HIS A 58 11.39 -8.92 9.41
CA HIS A 58 9.95 -8.93 9.70
C HIS A 58 9.08 -9.33 8.50
N VAL A 59 9.66 -9.65 7.34
CA VAL A 59 8.95 -10.28 6.21
C VAL A 59 8.26 -11.58 6.64
N HIS A 60 8.76 -12.24 7.68
CA HIS A 60 8.14 -13.41 8.27
C HIS A 60 7.08 -13.11 9.33
N SER A 61 6.78 -11.84 9.62
CA SER A 61 5.73 -11.46 10.56
C SER A 61 4.44 -11.20 9.80
N PRO A 62 3.40 -12.04 9.96
CA PRO A 62 2.09 -11.81 9.37
C PRO A 62 1.52 -10.44 9.73
N ALA A 63 1.87 -9.90 10.90
CA ALA A 63 1.44 -8.57 11.33
C ALA A 63 2.08 -7.43 10.53
N ALA A 64 3.35 -7.56 10.12
CA ALA A 64 4.01 -6.56 9.27
C ALA A 64 3.44 -6.58 7.85
N THR A 65 3.19 -7.77 7.31
CA THR A 65 2.47 -7.93 6.04
C THR A 65 1.07 -7.34 6.12
N GLN A 66 0.31 -7.61 7.21
CA GLN A 66 -1.04 -7.08 7.39
C GLN A 66 -1.05 -5.55 7.47
N ALA A 67 -0.15 -4.94 8.23
CA ALA A 67 -0.04 -3.48 8.33
C ALA A 67 0.29 -2.84 6.98
N LEU A 68 1.09 -3.52 6.15
CA LEU A 68 1.37 -3.07 4.79
C LEU A 68 0.14 -3.18 3.88
N ILE A 69 -0.63 -4.27 3.99
CA ILE A 69 -1.90 -4.42 3.27
C ILE A 69 -2.85 -3.28 3.64
N ASP A 70 -2.98 -2.97 4.92
CA ASP A 70 -3.83 -1.88 5.38
C ASP A 70 -3.30 -0.52 4.90
N ALA A 71 -1.98 -0.33 4.83
CA ALA A 71 -1.39 0.86 4.22
C ALA A 71 -1.67 0.96 2.71
N ILE A 72 -1.52 -0.12 1.95
CA ILE A 72 -1.84 -0.17 0.50
C ILE A 72 -3.32 0.12 0.26
N ARG A 73 -4.21 -0.51 1.04
CA ARG A 73 -5.66 -0.30 0.97
C ARG A 73 -6.05 1.14 1.32
N ASN A 74 -5.40 1.73 2.31
CA ASN A 74 -5.63 3.14 2.69
C ASN A 74 -5.07 4.13 1.66
N GLU A 75 -4.01 3.78 0.93
CA GLU A 75 -3.46 4.63 -0.14
C GLU A 75 -4.31 4.64 -1.41
N LEU A 76 -4.89 3.47 -1.73
CA LEU A 76 -5.60 3.23 -2.98
C LEU A 76 -7.04 2.72 -2.73
N PRO A 77 -7.87 3.40 -1.92
CA PRO A 77 -9.28 3.03 -1.76
C PRO A 77 -10.09 3.21 -3.07
N ASP A 78 -9.57 4.04 -3.99
CA ASP A 78 -10.27 4.56 -5.18
C ASP A 78 -9.92 3.80 -6.47
N VAL A 79 -9.00 2.86 -6.37
CA VAL A 79 -8.42 2.17 -7.51
C VAL A 79 -9.14 0.85 -7.70
N SER A 80 -9.73 0.65 -8.87
CA SER A 80 -10.37 -0.62 -9.24
C SER A 80 -9.36 -1.77 -9.20
N ILE A 81 -9.83 -3.00 -8.99
CA ILE A 81 -8.97 -4.19 -9.02
C ILE A 81 -8.22 -4.30 -10.36
N ASP A 82 -8.84 -3.93 -11.49
CA ASP A 82 -8.20 -3.84 -12.82
C ASP A 82 -7.09 -2.77 -12.93
N ALA A 83 -7.10 -1.79 -12.03
CA ALA A 83 -6.16 -0.69 -11.98
C ALA A 83 -5.11 -0.88 -10.88
N LEU A 84 -5.06 -2.05 -10.23
CA LEU A 84 -3.98 -2.42 -9.34
C LEU A 84 -2.76 -2.87 -10.15
N PRO A 85 -1.53 -2.70 -9.60
CA PRO A 85 -0.36 -3.29 -10.22
C PRO A 85 -0.50 -4.82 -10.26
N PHE A 86 0.16 -5.48 -11.22
CA PHE A 86 0.38 -6.92 -11.17
C PHE A 86 1.30 -7.30 -10.00
N GLY A 87 2.26 -6.43 -9.68
CA GLY A 87 3.16 -6.59 -8.57
C GLY A 87 4.05 -5.37 -8.39
N ILE A 88 4.68 -5.27 -7.23
CA ILE A 88 5.60 -4.22 -6.88
C ILE A 88 6.98 -4.84 -6.75
N VAL A 89 8.00 -4.24 -7.37
CA VAL A 89 9.39 -4.73 -7.30
C VAL A 89 10.24 -3.67 -6.60
N SER A 90 10.93 -4.07 -5.54
CA SER A 90 11.80 -3.17 -4.78
C SER A 90 13.17 -3.80 -4.55
N ARG A 91 14.15 -2.97 -4.24
CA ARG A 91 15.49 -3.43 -3.85
C ARG A 91 15.41 -4.10 -2.48
N CYS A 92 15.98 -5.29 -2.37
CA CYS A 92 16.08 -5.98 -1.10
C CYS A 92 17.29 -5.49 -0.31
N TYR A 93 17.08 -5.13 0.96
CA TYR A 93 18.15 -4.72 1.89
C TYR A 93 18.53 -5.81 2.89
N LEU A 94 18.04 -7.04 2.70
CA LEU A 94 18.33 -8.20 3.57
C LEU A 94 19.80 -8.67 3.50
N GLY A 95 20.55 -8.21 2.48
CA GLY A 95 21.95 -8.58 2.25
C GLY A 95 22.12 -9.71 1.22
N ALA A 96 23.37 -9.99 0.87
CA ALA A 96 23.69 -11.07 -0.07
C ALA A 96 23.15 -12.43 0.44
N PRO A 97 22.51 -13.25 -0.40
CA PRO A 97 22.48 -13.20 -1.87
C PRO A 97 21.25 -12.50 -2.49
N TYR A 98 20.45 -11.75 -1.74
CA TYR A 98 19.20 -11.15 -2.22
C TYR A 98 19.43 -9.77 -2.86
N GLU A 99 18.82 -9.52 -4.02
CA GLU A 99 18.95 -8.24 -4.73
C GLU A 99 17.65 -7.45 -4.78
N VAL A 100 16.55 -8.15 -5.09
CA VAL A 100 15.23 -7.55 -5.26
C VAL A 100 14.20 -8.42 -4.58
N HIS A 101 13.11 -7.82 -4.13
CA HIS A 101 11.93 -8.56 -3.71
C HIS A 101 10.74 -8.08 -4.53
N THR A 102 9.75 -8.96 -4.68
CA THR A 102 8.49 -8.64 -5.33
C THR A 102 7.35 -8.78 -4.33
N LEU A 103 6.37 -7.92 -4.44
CA LEU A 103 5.17 -7.91 -3.64
C LEU A 103 3.96 -8.06 -4.54
N ASP A 104 3.13 -9.06 -4.28
CA ASP A 104 1.91 -9.28 -5.05
C ASP A 104 0.79 -8.36 -4.55
N CYS A 105 0.03 -7.75 -5.47
CA CYS A 105 -1.02 -6.78 -5.11
C CYS A 105 -2.27 -7.44 -4.51
N SER A 106 -2.38 -8.77 -4.60
CA SER A 106 -3.30 -9.59 -3.79
C SER A 106 -2.88 -9.65 -2.31
N GLY A 107 -1.76 -9.00 -1.96
CA GLY A 107 -1.38 -8.65 -0.59
C GLY A 107 -0.84 -9.80 0.24
N SER A 108 -0.44 -10.92 -0.36
CA SER A 108 -0.17 -12.14 0.44
C SER A 108 1.25 -12.67 0.33
N ILE A 109 2.02 -12.29 -0.70
CA ILE A 109 3.31 -12.93 -0.98
C ILE A 109 4.37 -11.86 -1.23
N ILE A 110 5.31 -11.75 -0.29
CA ILE A 110 6.58 -11.06 -0.48
C ILE A 110 7.60 -12.12 -0.83
N GLN A 111 8.12 -12.06 -2.05
CA GLN A 111 9.10 -13.03 -2.55
C GLN A 111 10.44 -12.34 -2.73
N HIS A 112 11.48 -12.86 -2.08
CA HIS A 112 12.84 -12.36 -2.26
C HIS A 112 13.54 -13.16 -3.35
N TYR A 113 14.16 -12.44 -4.30
CA TYR A 113 14.90 -13.04 -5.40
C TYR A 113 16.40 -12.78 -5.22
N LYS A 114 17.17 -13.83 -5.46
CA LYS A 114 18.63 -13.78 -5.41
C LYS A 114 19.23 -13.18 -6.68
N THR A 115 20.50 -12.83 -6.60
CA THR A 115 21.31 -12.54 -7.78
C THR A 115 21.20 -13.71 -8.78
N HIS A 116 20.83 -13.41 -10.03
CA HIS A 116 20.55 -14.38 -11.11
C HIS A 116 19.32 -15.28 -10.97
N GLU A 117 18.46 -15.08 -9.97
CA GLU A 117 17.18 -15.80 -9.92
C GLU A 117 16.22 -15.24 -10.98
N SER A 118 15.53 -16.13 -11.71
CA SER A 118 14.58 -15.74 -12.76
C SER A 118 13.31 -15.16 -12.15
N LEU A 119 12.95 -13.94 -12.58
CA LEU A 119 11.68 -13.34 -12.21
C LEU A 119 10.63 -13.67 -13.29
N PRO A 120 9.33 -13.54 -12.95
CA PRO A 120 8.29 -13.52 -13.97
C PRO A 120 8.60 -12.45 -15.03
N ALA A 121 8.43 -12.79 -16.32
CA ALA A 121 8.78 -11.91 -17.44
C ALA A 121 8.10 -10.52 -17.42
N THR A 122 6.98 -10.41 -16.70
CA THR A 122 6.29 -9.13 -16.44
C THR A 122 7.07 -8.24 -15.47
N LEU A 123 7.61 -8.83 -14.40
CA LEU A 123 8.34 -8.13 -13.32
C LEU A 123 9.83 -7.95 -13.62
N GLU A 124 10.40 -8.80 -14.48
CA GLU A 124 11.84 -8.74 -14.82
C GLU A 124 12.25 -7.38 -15.41
N ARG A 125 11.33 -6.73 -16.16
CA ARG A 125 11.54 -5.37 -16.70
C ARG A 125 11.72 -4.32 -15.62
N ALA A 126 11.10 -4.51 -14.45
CA ALA A 126 11.21 -3.62 -13.31
C ALA A 126 12.46 -3.88 -12.46
N ARG A 127 13.15 -5.01 -12.64
CA ARG A 127 14.36 -5.37 -11.87
C ARG A 127 15.44 -4.29 -11.98
N SER A 128 15.78 -3.88 -13.21
CA SER A 128 16.82 -2.87 -13.45
C SER A 128 16.46 -1.51 -12.86
N LEU A 129 15.16 -1.14 -12.90
CA LEU A 129 14.66 0.10 -12.32
C LEU A 129 14.66 0.06 -10.79
N ALA A 130 14.27 -1.07 -10.20
CA ALA A 130 14.25 -1.26 -8.74
C ALA A 130 15.65 -1.26 -8.13
N GLN A 131 16.68 -1.67 -8.87
CA GLN A 131 18.08 -1.56 -8.43
C GLN A 131 18.60 -0.12 -8.40
N HIS A 132 17.95 0.79 -9.15
CA HIS A 132 18.40 2.16 -9.25
C HIS A 132 18.09 2.94 -7.96
N PRO A 133 19.07 3.57 -7.29
CA PRO A 133 18.89 4.18 -5.97
C PRO A 133 17.97 5.41 -5.97
N ALA A 134 17.63 5.96 -7.14
CA ALA A 134 16.65 7.04 -7.23
C ALA A 134 15.21 6.58 -6.95
N TYR A 135 14.93 5.28 -7.07
CA TYR A 135 13.62 4.69 -6.85
C TYR A 135 13.63 3.81 -5.61
N ALA A 136 12.57 3.89 -4.81
CA ALA A 136 12.35 3.02 -3.66
C ALA A 136 11.75 1.68 -4.13
N PHE A 137 10.73 1.72 -4.99
CA PHE A 137 10.05 0.55 -5.55
C PHE A 137 9.37 0.88 -6.87
N ILE A 138 9.03 -0.14 -7.65
CA ILE A 138 8.46 -0.04 -8.98
C ILE A 138 7.15 -0.84 -9.03
N GLU A 139 6.04 -0.17 -9.31
CA GLU A 139 4.73 -0.78 -9.52
C GLU A 139 4.62 -1.21 -11.00
N VAL A 140 4.39 -2.50 -11.25
CA VAL A 140 4.32 -3.08 -12.59
C VAL A 140 2.87 -3.22 -13.02
N TYR A 141 2.49 -2.57 -14.11
CA TYR A 141 1.20 -2.71 -14.77
C TYR A 141 1.35 -3.44 -16.11
N GLY A 142 0.24 -3.84 -16.71
CA GLY A 142 0.28 -4.63 -17.95
C GLY A 142 0.91 -3.91 -19.13
N SER A 143 0.68 -2.61 -19.23
CA SER A 143 1.16 -1.76 -20.32
C SER A 143 2.10 -0.64 -19.86
N ARG A 144 2.39 -0.54 -18.55
CA ARG A 144 3.13 0.59 -17.96
C ARG A 144 3.90 0.16 -16.71
N LEU A 145 4.92 0.93 -16.34
CA LEU A 145 5.61 0.84 -15.07
C LEU A 145 5.49 2.17 -14.35
N ILE A 146 5.34 2.15 -13.03
CA ILE A 146 5.38 3.35 -12.20
C ILE A 146 6.53 3.20 -11.21
N ALA A 147 7.56 4.01 -11.40
CA ALA A 147 8.66 4.07 -10.46
C ALA A 147 8.33 5.07 -9.34
N VAL A 148 8.43 4.64 -8.08
CA VAL A 148 8.18 5.48 -6.91
C VAL A 148 9.49 5.74 -6.19
N SER A 149 9.82 7.00 -5.96
CA SER A 149 11.02 7.40 -5.20
C SER A 149 10.81 7.32 -3.70
N SER A 150 11.90 7.37 -2.93
CA SER A 150 11.86 7.48 -1.46
C SER A 150 11.16 8.75 -0.97
N SER A 151 11.12 9.81 -1.80
CA SER A 151 10.38 11.03 -1.54
C SER A 151 8.89 10.94 -1.91
N GLY A 152 8.44 9.79 -2.42
CA GLY A 152 7.07 9.50 -2.86
C GLY A 152 6.75 9.98 -4.27
N GLN A 153 7.70 10.59 -5.00
CA GLN A 153 7.46 11.01 -6.37
C GLN A 153 7.27 9.79 -7.27
N THR A 154 6.27 9.86 -8.15
CA THR A 154 5.98 8.81 -9.11
C THR A 154 6.46 9.22 -10.50
N ALA A 155 7.11 8.29 -11.19
CA ALA A 155 7.52 8.44 -12.58
C ALA A 155 6.81 7.35 -13.39
N LEU A 156 5.96 7.77 -14.32
CA LEU A 156 5.25 6.88 -15.22
C LEU A 156 6.12 6.57 -16.43
N ILE A 157 6.24 5.29 -16.75
CA ILE A 157 7.02 4.75 -17.85
C ILE A 157 6.07 3.89 -18.68
N ASP A 158 5.78 4.30 -19.91
CA ASP A 158 5.02 3.48 -20.87
C ASP A 158 5.93 2.37 -21.46
N LEU A 159 5.38 1.17 -21.65
CA LEU A 159 6.08 -0.02 -22.20
C LEU A 159 5.82 -0.21 -23.70
#